data_AF-A0A5C5ZDR2-F1
#
_entry.id   AF-A0A5C5ZDR2-F1
#
_cell.length_a   1.000
_cell.length_b   1.000
_cell.length_c   1.000
_cell.angle_alpha   90.00
_cell.angle_beta   90.00
_cell.angle_gamma   90.00
#
_symmetry.space_group_name_H-M   'P 1'
#
loop_
_entity.id
_entity.type
_entity.pdbx_description
1 polymer ?
#
loop_
_entity_poly.entity_id
_entity_poly.type
_entity_poly.pdbx_seq_one_letter_code
_entity_poly.pdbx_strand_id
1 'polypeptide(L)'
;MGRVLRRVCPAADRWGDAESAPSDPNVPIQDVAGAVKELIQTGKERHCDLSEAGRNTIRRAHAVQPVTESKWDGGRKKACPREIALQPLSKSNTDFSRGVCSPQRLPPDGSCTIVSMKTIIRLVTGLLFLTGILFLVWLTRENSRLAYDLSRLEAELGRMSVKEIDQVHIVAIKEPRVPSEVASHVQRVWQYRLYLPAGYDYVRMRGGGRVAEDGVYLKGGFSSGWSSPKPEATHALVSISLSIDGDRTKSFFSINESGGTGSWGPFGPEPIISDDLVVQTLSNASQGSRSFDQDTILPLLKVYDPKTADKKTIAGSEITTYAGGLILLCPKSRKSELDELRQGRVPNGFDPSWIAKGQSHE
;
A
#
# COMPACT_ATOMS: atom_id res chain seq x y z
N MET A 1 -10.22 27.59 20.00
CA MET A 1 -9.37 28.42 20.89
C MET A 1 -7.91 28.13 20.58
N GLY A 2 -7.30 28.94 19.71
CA GLY A 2 -5.94 28.71 19.20
C GLY A 2 -4.87 29.07 20.23
N ARG A 3 -3.98 28.11 20.54
CA ARG A 3 -2.72 28.39 21.23
C ARG A 3 -1.77 29.02 20.22
N VAL A 4 -1.58 30.34 20.34
CA VAL A 4 -0.57 31.07 19.58
C VAL A 4 0.79 30.80 20.20
N LEU A 5 1.73 30.40 19.34
CA LEU A 5 3.12 30.04 19.63
C LEU A 5 3.82 31.11 20.48
N ARG A 6 4.01 30.85 21.77
CA ARG A 6 4.98 31.61 22.58
C ARG A 6 6.35 30.98 22.41
N ARG A 7 7.16 31.54 21.51
CA ARG A 7 8.64 31.61 21.52
C ARG A 7 9.15 31.62 20.08
N VAL A 8 9.77 32.72 19.70
CA VAL A 8 10.73 32.74 18.59
C VAL A 8 12.11 32.97 19.19
N CYS A 9 13.05 32.10 18.79
CA CYS A 9 14.49 32.05 19.05
C CYS A 9 15.00 31.41 20.37
N PRO A 10 15.84 30.35 20.29
CA PRO A 10 16.66 29.86 21.39
C PRO A 10 17.96 30.67 21.46
N ALA A 11 18.37 31.06 22.67
CA ALA A 11 19.70 31.61 22.94
C ALA A 11 20.46 30.62 23.85
N ALA A 12 21.71 30.32 23.50
CA ALA A 12 22.63 29.55 24.31
C ALA A 12 23.93 30.34 24.47
N ASP A 13 24.31 30.60 25.72
CA ASP A 13 25.48 31.41 26.10
C ASP A 13 26.81 30.68 25.93
N ARG A 14 27.86 31.42 25.54
CA ARG A 14 29.11 31.49 26.33
C ARG A 14 29.92 32.75 26.01
N TRP A 15 30.14 33.51 27.08
CA TRP A 15 31.06 34.61 27.36
C TRP A 15 32.29 34.80 26.46
N GLY A 16 32.50 36.06 26.08
CA GLY A 16 33.76 36.62 25.61
C GLY A 16 33.50 37.98 24.99
N ASP A 17 34.25 39.00 25.41
CA ASP A 17 34.24 40.33 24.80
C ASP A 17 34.65 40.24 23.33
N ALA A 18 33.69 39.96 22.44
CA ALA A 18 33.87 39.91 21.00
C ALA A 18 32.55 40.23 20.31
N GLU A 19 32.66 41.07 19.30
CA GLU A 19 31.63 41.52 18.38
C GLU A 19 31.01 40.33 17.61
N SER A 20 29.98 39.65 18.15
CA SER A 20 29.19 38.65 17.40
C SER A 20 27.96 38.14 18.17
N ALA A 21 26.78 38.17 17.53
CA ALA A 21 25.44 37.85 18.05
C ALA A 21 25.11 36.33 18.09
N PRO A 22 23.98 35.91 18.70
CA PRO A 22 23.25 34.72 18.27
C PRO A 22 22.06 35.14 17.37
N SER A 23 22.38 35.72 16.21
CA SER A 23 21.52 35.67 15.02
C SER A 23 22.39 35.12 13.89
N ASP A 24 21.80 34.42 12.94
CA ASP A 24 22.51 34.02 11.71
C ASP A 24 23.30 35.24 11.19
N PRO A 25 24.64 35.20 11.13
CA PRO A 25 25.45 36.37 10.77
C PRO A 25 25.17 36.84 9.33
N ASN A 26 24.45 36.04 8.54
CA ASN A 26 24.06 36.38 7.18
C ASN A 26 22.75 37.17 7.07
N VAL A 27 22.01 37.36 8.16
CA VAL A 27 20.70 38.05 8.13
C VAL A 27 20.73 39.30 9.02
N PRO A 28 20.62 40.52 8.43
CA PRO A 28 20.45 41.76 9.18
C PRO A 28 19.23 41.72 10.10
N ILE A 29 19.37 42.17 11.34
CA ILE A 29 18.25 42.22 12.32
C ILE A 29 17.09 43.10 11.83
N GLN A 30 17.37 44.06 10.95
CA GLN A 30 16.36 44.92 10.33
C GLN A 30 15.40 44.14 9.44
N ASP A 31 15.88 43.12 8.75
CA ASP A 31 15.06 42.28 7.87
C ASP A 31 14.15 41.38 8.70
N VAL A 32 14.68 40.85 9.80
CA VAL A 32 13.90 40.09 10.80
C VAL A 32 12.82 40.98 11.43
N ALA A 33 13.16 42.22 11.81
CA ALA A 33 12.20 43.18 12.35
C ALA A 33 11.14 43.60 11.32
N GLY A 34 11.51 43.69 10.04
CA GLY A 34 10.59 43.94 8.93
C GLY A 34 9.58 42.81 8.75
N ALA A 35 10.03 41.56 8.76
CA ALA A 35 9.14 40.40 8.69
C ALA A 35 8.16 40.34 9.88
N VAL A 36 8.62 40.66 11.10
CA VAL A 36 7.75 40.73 12.28
C VAL A 36 6.72 41.87 12.16
N LYS A 37 7.09 43.01 11.56
CA LYS A 37 6.15 44.11 11.30
C LYS A 37 5.00 43.68 10.38
N GLU A 38 5.27 42.90 9.34
CA GLU A 38 4.22 42.34 8.47
C GLU A 38 3.31 41.36 9.23
N LEU A 39 3.87 40.55 10.13
CA LEU A 39 3.11 39.65 10.98
C LEU A 39 2.19 40.39 11.98
N ILE A 40 2.61 41.56 12.46
CA ILE A 40 1.79 42.43 13.29
C ILE A 40 0.68 43.10 12.46
N GLN A 41 0.99 43.58 11.26
CA GLN A 41 -0.01 44.16 10.35
C GLN A 41 -1.08 43.15 9.93
N THR A 42 -0.70 41.89 9.76
CA THR A 42 -1.63 40.78 9.45
C THR A 42 -2.35 40.22 10.69
N GLY A 43 -2.09 40.78 11.88
CA GLY A 43 -2.76 40.41 13.14
C GLY A 43 -2.35 39.05 13.71
N LYS A 44 -1.28 38.43 13.17
CA LYS A 44 -0.77 37.14 13.65
C LYS A 44 0.07 37.27 14.92
N GLU A 45 0.76 38.40 15.07
CA GLU A 45 1.50 38.77 16.27
C GLU A 45 1.02 40.12 16.80
N ARG A 46 1.15 40.35 18.11
CA ARG A 46 0.72 41.62 18.73
C ARG A 46 1.89 42.51 19.16
N HIS A 47 3.01 41.91 19.51
CA HIS A 47 4.17 42.61 20.06
C HIS A 47 5.46 41.98 19.53
N CYS A 48 6.53 42.77 19.48
CA CYS A 48 7.86 42.30 19.13
C CYS A 48 8.70 42.19 20.40
N ASP A 49 9.15 40.97 20.71
CA ASP A 49 9.97 40.67 21.90
C ASP A 49 11.33 40.09 21.49
N LEU A 50 12.40 40.44 22.22
CA LEU A 50 13.75 39.96 21.95
C LEU A 50 14.40 39.36 23.21
N SER A 51 14.96 38.16 23.11
CA SER A 51 15.75 37.53 24.19
C SER A 51 17.24 37.48 23.86
N GLU A 52 18.08 37.79 24.86
CA GLU A 52 19.55 37.75 24.78
C GLU A 52 20.16 38.61 23.66
N ALA A 53 19.47 39.68 23.27
CA ALA A 53 19.95 40.61 22.25
C ALA A 53 20.85 41.69 22.85
N GLY A 54 22.01 41.91 22.23
CA GLY A 54 22.91 43.02 22.57
C GLY A 54 22.27 44.39 22.31
N ARG A 55 22.72 45.43 23.04
CA ARG A 55 22.16 46.79 22.98
C ARG A 55 22.07 47.39 21.57
N ASN A 56 23.09 47.19 20.74
CA ASN A 56 23.09 47.70 19.35
C ASN A 56 22.04 46.99 18.47
N THR A 57 21.79 45.72 18.73
CA THR A 57 20.77 44.91 18.02
C THR A 57 19.36 45.38 18.40
N ILE A 58 19.11 45.62 19.69
CA ILE A 58 17.83 46.15 20.18
C ILE A 58 17.54 47.53 19.54
N ARG A 59 18.53 48.42 19.48
CA ARG A 59 18.36 49.75 18.86
C ARG A 59 18.03 49.67 17.37
N ARG A 60 18.71 48.79 16.62
CA ARG A 60 18.46 48.61 15.18
C ARG A 60 17.10 47.96 14.89
N ALA A 61 16.66 47.02 15.73
CA ALA A 61 15.34 46.42 15.62
C ALA A 61 14.23 47.42 15.97
N HIS A 62 14.38 48.15 17.08
CA HIS A 62 13.41 49.13 17.56
C HIS A 62 13.18 50.29 16.58
N ALA A 63 14.19 50.63 15.76
CA ALA A 63 14.06 51.62 14.70
C ALA A 63 13.11 51.18 13.55
N VAL A 64 12.92 49.88 13.36
CA VAL A 64 12.04 49.31 12.32
C VAL A 64 10.66 48.97 12.86
N GLN A 65 10.62 48.32 14.02
CA GLN A 65 9.39 47.93 14.73
C GLN A 65 9.60 48.09 16.25
N PRO A 66 8.72 48.80 16.97
CA PRO A 66 8.85 48.98 18.42
C PRO A 66 8.89 47.64 19.17
N VAL A 67 10.00 47.43 19.89
CA VAL A 67 10.22 46.27 20.77
C VAL A 67 9.58 46.54 22.13
N THR A 68 8.70 45.64 22.58
CA THR A 68 7.90 45.81 23.82
C THR A 68 8.63 45.27 25.04
N GLU A 69 9.15 44.05 24.98
CA GLU A 69 9.95 43.47 26.06
C GLU A 69 11.31 42.99 25.56
N SER A 70 12.34 43.20 26.38
CA SER A 70 13.65 42.59 26.14
C SER A 70 14.21 41.94 27.40
N LYS A 71 14.82 40.76 27.23
CA LYS A 71 15.42 39.99 28.31
C LYS A 71 16.92 39.90 28.13
N TRP A 72 17.68 40.23 29.17
CA TRP A 72 19.14 40.28 29.13
C TRP A 72 19.76 39.76 30.43
N ASP A 73 20.86 39.02 30.31
CA ASP A 73 21.69 38.56 31.43
C ASP A 73 22.63 39.68 31.92
N GLY A 74 22.36 40.23 33.12
CA GLY A 74 22.97 41.48 33.54
C GLY A 74 24.48 41.42 33.84
N GLY A 75 25.25 42.33 33.22
CA GLY A 75 26.61 42.73 33.60
C GLY A 75 26.91 44.21 33.30
N ARG A 76 26.79 45.08 34.33
CA ARG A 76 26.99 46.56 34.39
C ARG A 76 25.85 47.47 33.90
N LYS A 77 25.29 48.24 34.86
CA LYS A 77 24.34 49.34 34.67
C LYS A 77 25.00 50.53 33.95
N LYS A 78 24.89 50.65 32.63
CA LYS A 78 24.98 51.95 31.94
C LYS A 78 24.06 51.98 30.70
N ALA A 79 23.01 52.80 30.79
CA ALA A 79 22.14 53.33 29.72
C ALA A 79 21.48 52.33 28.74
N CYS A 80 20.25 51.92 29.06
CA CYS A 80 19.23 51.49 28.09
C CYS A 80 18.19 52.63 27.95
N PRO A 81 17.54 52.81 26.78
CA PRO A 81 16.43 53.78 26.62
C PRO A 81 15.32 53.47 27.62
N ARG A 82 14.75 54.50 28.26
CA ARG A 82 13.82 54.41 29.40
C ARG A 82 12.47 53.76 29.11
N GLU A 83 12.17 53.42 27.85
CA GLU A 83 10.82 53.06 27.38
C GLU A 83 10.58 51.56 27.15
N ILE A 84 11.59 50.69 27.32
CA ILE A 84 11.46 49.23 27.12
C ILE A 84 11.43 48.50 28.46
N ALA A 85 10.44 47.64 28.68
CA ALA A 85 10.37 46.81 29.88
C ALA A 85 11.48 45.75 29.88
N LEU A 86 12.34 45.79 30.90
CA LEU A 86 13.44 44.84 31.09
C LEU A 86 13.07 43.84 32.20
N GLN A 87 13.05 42.55 31.88
CA GLN A 87 12.91 41.49 32.88
C GLN A 87 14.27 40.84 33.18
N PRO A 88 14.76 40.87 34.44
CA PRO A 88 15.99 40.17 34.80
C PRO A 88 15.78 38.66 34.82
N LEU A 89 16.69 37.91 34.19
CA LEU A 89 16.79 36.46 34.32
C LEU A 89 17.31 36.11 35.72
N SER A 90 16.58 35.30 36.49
CA SER A 90 17.03 34.76 37.78
C SER A 90 18.26 33.86 37.56
N LYS A 91 19.42 34.23 38.13
CA LYS A 91 20.64 33.42 38.11
C LYS A 91 20.52 32.31 39.17
N SER A 92 20.30 31.07 38.75
CA SER A 92 20.59 29.90 39.58
C SER A 92 21.99 29.36 39.26
N ASN A 93 22.81 29.26 40.31
CA ASN A 93 24.07 28.51 40.42
C ASN A 93 25.17 28.75 39.38
N THR A 94 26.05 29.72 39.65
CA THR A 94 27.46 29.67 39.24
C THR A 94 28.30 30.47 40.24
N ASP A 95 28.68 29.84 41.35
CA ASP A 95 29.70 30.38 42.27
C ASP A 95 30.80 29.33 42.43
N PHE A 96 31.65 29.23 41.40
CA PHE A 96 32.86 28.39 41.39
C PHE A 96 34.08 29.27 41.14
N SER A 97 34.28 30.31 41.96
CA SER A 97 35.56 31.01 42.06
C SER A 97 35.45 32.17 43.05
N ARG A 98 35.61 31.89 44.34
CA ARG A 98 36.16 32.81 45.35
C ARG A 98 36.44 31.99 46.61
N GLY A 99 37.73 31.82 46.91
CA GLY A 99 38.19 31.14 48.11
C GLY A 99 37.71 31.87 49.36
N VAL A 100 36.96 31.14 50.18
CA VAL A 100 36.80 31.39 51.62
C VAL A 100 36.79 30.02 52.29
N CYS A 101 37.94 29.57 52.78
CA CYS A 101 38.01 28.43 53.68
C CYS A 101 37.65 28.91 55.09
N SER A 102 36.52 28.44 55.62
CA SER A 102 36.26 28.39 57.06
C SER A 102 36.44 26.93 57.54
N PRO A 103 37.04 26.67 58.71
CA PRO A 103 37.34 25.31 59.14
C PRO A 103 36.12 24.71 59.83
N GLN A 104 35.41 23.81 59.16
CA GLN A 104 34.41 22.95 59.81
C GLN A 104 34.64 21.48 59.46
N ARG A 105 35.15 20.77 60.48
CA ARG A 105 35.04 19.34 60.83
C ARG A 105 34.73 18.35 59.69
N LEU A 106 35.74 17.53 59.36
CA LEU A 106 35.59 16.24 58.70
C LEU A 106 34.91 15.21 59.62
N PRO A 107 33.94 14.41 59.12
CA PRO A 107 33.68 13.08 59.66
C PRO A 107 34.56 12.01 58.95
N PRO A 108 35.00 10.96 59.67
CA PRO A 108 35.72 9.84 59.08
C PRO A 108 34.70 8.89 58.45
N ASP A 109 34.86 8.60 57.16
CA ASP A 109 34.58 7.32 56.50
C ASP A 109 34.54 7.56 55.00
N GLY A 110 35.72 7.43 54.39
CA GLY A 110 35.92 7.47 52.96
C GLY A 110 35.40 6.19 52.32
N SER A 111 34.15 6.21 51.88
CA SER A 111 33.71 5.41 50.74
C SER A 111 32.66 6.15 49.92
N CYS A 112 33.04 7.34 49.44
CA CYS A 112 32.35 7.94 48.30
C CYS A 112 32.75 7.12 47.07
N THR A 113 31.88 6.22 46.61
CA THR A 113 32.01 5.54 45.32
C THR A 113 31.86 6.57 44.21
N ILE A 114 32.93 7.33 43.95
CA ILE A 114 33.05 8.16 42.76
C ILE A 114 33.10 7.19 41.59
N VAL A 115 31.93 6.93 40.99
CA VAL A 115 31.84 6.15 39.75
C VAL A 115 32.66 6.90 38.73
N SER A 116 33.80 6.32 38.35
CA SER A 116 34.74 6.92 37.41
C SER A 116 33.98 7.37 36.16
N MET A 117 34.26 8.58 35.64
CA MET A 117 33.63 9.10 34.43
C MET A 117 33.76 8.11 33.25
N LYS A 118 34.81 7.28 33.24
CA LYS A 118 34.99 6.16 32.29
C LYS A 118 33.93 5.07 32.44
N THR A 119 33.52 4.74 33.66
CA THR A 119 32.45 3.78 33.96
C THR A 119 31.09 4.35 33.57
N ILE A 120 30.83 5.63 33.80
CA ILE A 120 29.60 6.30 33.36
C ILE A 120 29.51 6.29 31.83
N ILE A 121 30.59 6.66 31.12
CA ILE A 121 30.62 6.63 29.65
C ILE A 121 30.35 5.21 29.15
N ARG A 122 30.99 4.17 29.71
CA ARG A 122 30.75 2.77 29.31
C ARG A 122 29.32 2.31 29.53
N LEU A 123 28.69 2.70 30.65
CA LEU A 123 27.30 2.36 30.95
C LEU A 123 26.34 3.08 29.99
N VAL A 124 26.58 4.36 29.70
CA VAL A 124 25.77 5.12 28.74
C VAL A 124 25.93 4.57 27.32
N THR A 125 27.16 4.26 26.89
CA THR A 125 27.40 3.62 25.59
C THR A 125 26.75 2.25 25.51
N GLY A 126 26.84 1.43 26.56
CA GLY A 126 26.17 0.13 26.64
C GLY A 126 24.65 0.25 26.59
N LEU A 127 24.08 1.24 27.30
CA LEU A 127 22.64 1.52 27.27
C LEU A 127 22.19 1.98 25.88
N LEU A 128 22.91 2.92 25.25
CA LEU A 128 22.62 3.37 23.89
C LEU A 128 22.69 2.19 22.90
N PHE A 129 23.68 1.33 23.03
CA PHE A 129 23.81 0.12 22.21
C PHE A 129 22.64 -0.85 22.41
N LEU A 130 22.24 -1.12 23.66
CA LEU A 130 21.08 -1.95 23.97
C LEU A 130 19.77 -1.35 23.45
N THR A 131 19.58 -0.05 23.60
CA THR A 131 18.40 0.64 23.05
C THR A 131 18.38 0.58 21.52
N GLY A 132 19.55 0.70 20.88
CA GLY A 132 19.69 0.55 19.43
C GLY A 132 19.34 -0.86 18.95
N ILE A 133 19.80 -1.90 19.66
CA ILE A 133 19.44 -3.29 19.36
C ILE A 133 17.94 -3.53 19.53
N LEU A 134 17.35 -3.09 20.65
CA LEU A 134 15.90 -3.20 20.89
C LEU A 134 15.09 -2.48 19.81
N PHE A 135 15.53 -1.29 19.39
CA PHE A 135 14.91 -0.54 18.31
C PHE A 135 15.04 -1.26 16.95
N LEU A 136 16.20 -1.85 16.66
CA LEU A 136 16.42 -2.64 15.44
C LEU A 136 15.52 -3.89 15.40
N VAL A 137 15.40 -4.61 16.51
CA VAL A 137 14.51 -5.77 16.64
C VAL A 137 13.05 -5.35 16.48
N TRP A 138 12.66 -4.23 17.09
CA TRP A 138 11.33 -3.67 16.93
C TRP A 138 11.04 -3.28 15.48
N LEU A 139 11.94 -2.55 14.82
CA LEU A 139 11.83 -2.20 13.39
C LEU A 139 11.74 -3.43 12.51
N THR A 140 12.53 -4.47 12.79
CA THR A 140 12.49 -5.73 12.02
C THR A 140 11.14 -6.43 12.19
N ARG A 141 10.60 -6.48 13.41
CA ARG A 141 9.28 -7.04 13.67
C ARG A 141 8.16 -6.24 13.01
N GLU A 142 8.22 -4.92 13.09
CA GLU A 142 7.22 -4.03 12.49
C GLU A 142 7.27 -4.11 10.96
N ASN A 143 8.46 -4.17 10.36
CA ASN A 143 8.62 -4.43 8.92
C ASN A 143 8.04 -5.78 8.51
N SER A 144 8.27 -6.85 9.27
CA SER A 144 7.67 -8.16 8.98
C SER A 144 6.14 -8.14 9.10
N ARG A 145 5.60 -7.40 10.07
CA ARG A 145 4.16 -7.21 10.23
C ARG A 145 3.56 -6.43 9.07
N LEU A 146 4.19 -5.32 8.68
CA LEU A 146 3.78 -4.51 7.53
C LEU A 146 3.87 -5.31 6.23
N ALA A 147 4.90 -6.14 6.04
CA ALA A 147 5.02 -7.02 4.89
C ALA A 147 3.91 -8.08 4.85
N TYR A 148 3.54 -8.63 6.01
CA TYR A 148 2.40 -9.55 6.13
C TYR A 148 1.07 -8.86 5.82
N ASP A 149 0.84 -7.68 6.38
CA ASP A 149 -0.39 -6.89 6.14
C ASP A 149 -0.47 -6.44 4.68
N LEU A 150 0.65 -6.08 4.06
CA LEU A 150 0.74 -5.80 2.62
C LEU A 150 0.39 -7.05 1.82
N SER A 151 1.01 -8.20 2.10
CA SER A 151 0.70 -9.47 1.41
C SER A 151 -0.76 -9.88 1.56
N ARG A 152 -1.36 -9.65 2.73
CA ARG A 152 -2.77 -9.90 3.01
C ARG A 152 -3.68 -8.94 2.23
N LEU A 153 -3.39 -7.64 2.25
CA LEU A 153 -4.14 -6.64 1.48
C LEU A 153 -3.97 -6.84 -0.03
N GLU A 154 -2.80 -7.27 -0.48
CA GLU A 154 -2.56 -7.66 -1.87
C GLU A 154 -3.40 -8.88 -2.27
N ALA A 155 -3.52 -9.88 -1.39
CA ALA A 155 -4.41 -11.02 -1.59
C ALA A 155 -5.91 -10.64 -1.54
N GLU A 156 -6.30 -9.72 -0.66
CA GLU A 156 -7.68 -9.21 -0.53
C GLU A 156 -8.08 -8.29 -1.70
N LEU A 157 -7.14 -7.51 -2.25
CA LEU A 157 -7.35 -6.57 -3.36
C LEU A 157 -7.03 -7.18 -4.74
N GLY A 158 -6.42 -8.36 -4.78
CA GLY A 158 -5.83 -8.95 -5.99
C GLY A 158 -4.74 -8.06 -6.59
N ARG A 159 -3.94 -7.39 -5.75
CA ARG A 159 -2.80 -6.60 -6.23
C ARG A 159 -1.76 -7.56 -6.77
N MET A 160 -1.41 -7.34 -8.02
CA MET A 160 -0.68 -8.27 -8.85
C MET A 160 0.72 -7.73 -9.11
N SER A 161 1.75 -8.51 -8.82
CA SER A 161 3.11 -8.21 -9.25
C SER A 161 3.23 -8.49 -10.75
N VAL A 162 3.07 -7.44 -11.57
CA VAL A 162 3.27 -7.52 -13.01
C VAL A 162 4.78 -7.49 -13.26
N LYS A 163 5.36 -8.65 -13.55
CA LYS A 163 6.80 -8.76 -13.88
C LYS A 163 7.07 -8.36 -15.34
N GLU A 164 6.25 -8.87 -16.24
CA GLU A 164 6.38 -8.67 -17.68
C GLU A 164 5.16 -7.90 -18.20
N ILE A 165 5.34 -6.63 -18.55
CA ILE A 165 4.25 -5.72 -18.92
C ILE A 165 3.56 -6.12 -20.23
N ASP A 166 4.19 -6.97 -21.05
CA ASP A 166 3.65 -7.44 -22.32
C ASP A 166 2.89 -8.77 -22.17
N GLN A 167 2.75 -9.31 -20.96
CA GLN A 167 1.99 -10.54 -20.72
C GLN A 167 0.62 -10.24 -20.11
N VAL A 168 -0.31 -11.18 -20.29
CA VAL A 168 -1.57 -11.21 -19.55
C VAL A 168 -1.30 -11.85 -18.20
N HIS A 169 -1.62 -11.14 -17.12
CA HIS A 169 -1.48 -11.69 -15.78
C HIS A 169 -2.86 -11.90 -15.16
N ILE A 170 -3.01 -12.95 -14.38
CA ILE A 170 -4.23 -13.28 -13.65
C ILE A 170 -3.90 -13.64 -12.20
N VAL A 171 -4.70 -13.15 -11.27
CA VAL A 171 -4.66 -13.57 -9.87
C VAL A 171 -6.08 -13.84 -9.38
N ALA A 172 -6.27 -14.96 -8.70
CA ALA A 172 -7.54 -15.27 -8.06
C ALA A 172 -7.67 -14.49 -6.75
N ILE A 173 -8.84 -13.90 -6.52
CA ILE A 173 -9.17 -13.20 -5.27
C ILE A 173 -9.65 -14.24 -4.27
N LYS A 174 -8.96 -14.32 -3.12
CA LYS A 174 -9.21 -15.35 -2.10
C LYS A 174 -10.60 -15.28 -1.50
N GLU A 175 -11.07 -14.08 -1.20
CA GLU A 175 -12.36 -13.83 -0.58
C GLU A 175 -13.17 -12.90 -1.49
N PRO A 176 -13.96 -13.47 -2.41
CA PRO A 176 -14.79 -12.68 -3.30
C PRO A 176 -15.78 -11.83 -2.50
N ARG A 177 -15.83 -10.53 -2.76
CA ARG A 177 -16.82 -9.65 -2.12
C ARG A 177 -18.16 -9.82 -2.82
N VAL A 178 -19.07 -10.53 -2.18
CA VAL A 178 -20.45 -10.72 -2.64
C VAL A 178 -21.38 -9.92 -1.73
N PRO A 179 -22.20 -8.99 -2.26
CA PRO A 179 -23.20 -8.29 -1.48
C PRO A 179 -24.17 -9.28 -0.83
N SER A 180 -24.61 -9.00 0.41
CA SER A 180 -25.51 -9.88 1.18
C SER A 180 -26.83 -10.16 0.46
N GLU A 181 -27.30 -9.21 -0.35
CA GLU A 181 -28.53 -9.31 -1.14
C GLU A 181 -28.44 -10.37 -2.24
N VAL A 182 -27.23 -10.65 -2.74
CA VAL A 182 -26.98 -11.60 -3.83
C VAL A 182 -26.44 -12.93 -3.30
N ALA A 183 -25.84 -12.92 -2.11
CA ALA A 183 -25.23 -14.09 -1.49
C ALA A 183 -26.21 -15.27 -1.33
N SER A 184 -27.48 -15.01 -1.06
CA SER A 184 -28.53 -16.05 -0.95
C SER A 184 -28.91 -16.69 -2.30
N HIS A 185 -28.61 -16.03 -3.41
CA HIS A 185 -29.00 -16.46 -4.75
C HIS A 185 -27.87 -17.10 -5.55
N VAL A 186 -26.67 -17.20 -4.96
CA VAL A 186 -25.47 -17.67 -5.63
C VAL A 186 -24.82 -18.75 -4.79
N GLN A 187 -24.51 -19.89 -5.40
CA GLN A 187 -23.87 -20.99 -4.68
C GLN A 187 -22.36 -20.83 -4.60
N ARG A 188 -21.73 -20.42 -5.71
CA ARG A 188 -20.27 -20.28 -5.77
C ARG A 188 -19.88 -19.09 -6.64
N VAL A 189 -18.87 -18.36 -6.17
CA VAL A 189 -18.31 -17.19 -6.84
C VAL A 189 -16.81 -17.35 -6.98
N TRP A 190 -16.32 -17.07 -8.17
CA TRP A 190 -14.90 -16.90 -8.46
C TRP A 190 -14.69 -15.46 -8.91
N GLN A 191 -13.71 -14.80 -8.30
CA GLN A 191 -13.28 -13.48 -8.71
C GLN A 191 -11.80 -13.51 -9.09
N TYR A 192 -11.47 -12.88 -10.20
CA TYR A 192 -10.11 -12.76 -10.69
C TYR A 192 -9.80 -11.31 -10.98
N ARG A 193 -8.57 -10.91 -10.69
CA ARG A 193 -8.03 -9.66 -11.21
C ARG A 193 -7.09 -10.01 -12.36
N LEU A 194 -7.35 -9.39 -13.51
CA LEU A 194 -6.55 -9.51 -14.72
C LEU A 194 -5.74 -8.23 -14.89
N TYR A 195 -4.50 -8.36 -15.37
CA TYR A 195 -3.78 -7.29 -16.05
C TYR A 195 -3.78 -7.63 -17.53
N LEU A 196 -4.26 -6.70 -18.34
CA LEU A 196 -4.33 -6.81 -19.79
C LEU A 196 -3.33 -5.79 -20.36
N PRO A 197 -2.34 -6.23 -21.17
CA PRO A 197 -1.36 -5.33 -21.76
C PRO A 197 -2.02 -4.33 -22.73
N ALA A 198 -1.30 -3.26 -23.03
CA ALA A 198 -1.74 -2.28 -24.04
C ALA A 198 -1.93 -2.98 -25.40
N GLY A 199 -3.00 -2.63 -26.11
CA GLY A 199 -3.34 -3.24 -27.39
C GLY A 199 -3.99 -4.62 -27.30
N TYR A 200 -4.11 -5.21 -26.11
CA TYR A 200 -4.71 -6.54 -25.96
C TYR A 200 -6.21 -6.53 -26.20
N ASP A 201 -6.66 -7.31 -27.18
CA ASP A 201 -8.07 -7.56 -27.45
C ASP A 201 -8.42 -9.04 -27.26
N TYR A 202 -9.67 -9.29 -26.92
CA TYR A 202 -10.11 -10.63 -26.57
C TYR A 202 -11.56 -10.89 -26.94
N VAL A 203 -11.83 -12.16 -27.17
CA VAL A 203 -13.15 -12.76 -27.24
C VAL A 203 -13.37 -13.47 -25.91
N ARG A 204 -14.37 -13.02 -25.16
CA ARG A 204 -14.94 -13.80 -24.06
C ARG A 204 -15.91 -14.79 -24.64
N MET A 205 -15.78 -16.06 -24.28
CA MET A 205 -16.71 -17.10 -24.66
C MET A 205 -17.17 -17.85 -23.43
N ARG A 206 -18.45 -18.18 -23.43
CA ARG A 206 -19.07 -19.01 -22.42
C ARG A 206 -20.08 -19.92 -23.07
N GLY A 207 -20.21 -21.13 -22.55
CA GLY A 207 -21.29 -21.99 -22.96
C GLY A 207 -21.34 -23.25 -22.13
N GLY A 208 -22.39 -24.01 -22.36
CA GLY A 208 -22.66 -25.25 -21.63
C GLY A 208 -23.32 -26.28 -22.52
N GLY A 209 -23.48 -27.47 -21.97
CA GLY A 209 -23.92 -28.66 -22.68
C GLY A 209 -22.92 -29.76 -22.42
N ARG A 210 -22.03 -30.04 -23.37
CA ARG A 210 -20.94 -30.99 -23.19
C ARG A 210 -19.58 -30.34 -23.36
N VAL A 211 -18.67 -30.57 -22.42
CA VAL A 211 -17.27 -30.12 -22.47
C VAL A 211 -16.34 -31.33 -22.53
N ALA A 212 -15.17 -31.17 -23.15
CA ALA A 212 -14.12 -32.18 -23.05
C ALA A 212 -13.36 -32.05 -21.71
N GLU A 213 -12.91 -33.20 -21.19
CA GLU A 213 -11.95 -33.21 -20.07
C GLU A 213 -10.65 -32.51 -20.47
N ASP A 214 -10.15 -32.81 -21.65
CA ASP A 214 -8.96 -32.16 -22.22
C ASP A 214 -9.33 -31.15 -23.32
N GLY A 215 -8.79 -29.93 -23.21
CA GLY A 215 -8.93 -28.89 -24.23
C GLY A 215 -10.20 -28.03 -24.12
N VAL A 216 -10.67 -27.55 -25.27
CA VAL A 216 -11.65 -26.43 -25.40
C VAL A 216 -12.95 -26.87 -26.11
N TYR A 217 -13.11 -28.15 -26.42
CA TYR A 217 -14.32 -28.65 -27.07
C TYR A 217 -15.58 -28.36 -26.25
N LEU A 218 -16.60 -27.83 -26.92
CA LEU A 218 -17.89 -27.50 -26.33
C LEU A 218 -19.04 -27.75 -27.32
N LYS A 219 -19.96 -28.65 -26.95
CA LYS A 219 -21.21 -28.91 -27.68
C LYS A 219 -22.42 -28.46 -26.88
N GLY A 220 -23.08 -27.40 -27.33
CA GLY A 220 -24.31 -26.87 -26.75
C GLY A 220 -24.47 -25.38 -27.02
N GLY A 221 -25.30 -24.71 -26.23
CA GLY A 221 -25.51 -23.27 -26.32
C GLY A 221 -24.29 -22.52 -25.83
N PHE A 222 -23.84 -21.53 -26.61
CA PHE A 222 -22.76 -20.63 -26.23
C PHE A 222 -23.10 -19.19 -26.59
N SER A 223 -22.48 -18.27 -25.88
CA SER A 223 -22.45 -16.85 -26.23
C SER A 223 -21.02 -16.38 -26.25
N SER A 224 -20.76 -15.40 -27.11
CA SER A 224 -19.46 -14.74 -27.19
C SER A 224 -19.66 -13.23 -27.20
N GLY A 225 -18.67 -12.53 -26.68
CA GLY A 225 -18.58 -11.08 -26.78
C GLY A 225 -17.13 -10.71 -27.01
N TRP A 226 -16.89 -9.58 -27.65
CA TRP A 226 -15.55 -9.08 -27.90
C TRP A 226 -15.26 -7.84 -27.04
N SER A 227 -13.97 -7.54 -26.90
CA SER A 227 -13.48 -6.24 -26.46
C SER A 227 -12.80 -5.53 -27.63
N SER A 228 -12.64 -4.22 -27.48
CA SER A 228 -11.76 -3.42 -28.33
C SER A 228 -10.41 -3.27 -27.62
N PRO A 229 -9.30 -3.26 -28.37
CA PRO A 229 -7.97 -3.02 -27.80
C PRO A 229 -7.94 -1.63 -27.18
N LYS A 230 -7.25 -1.51 -26.03
CA LYS A 230 -7.07 -0.23 -25.33
C LYS A 230 -5.65 0.29 -25.55
N PRO A 231 -5.44 1.61 -25.66
CA PRO A 231 -4.11 2.18 -25.88
C PRO A 231 -3.16 2.00 -24.70
N GLU A 232 -3.71 1.83 -23.49
CA GLU A 232 -2.96 1.65 -22.25
C GLU A 232 -3.30 0.29 -21.63
N ALA A 233 -2.35 -0.25 -20.86
CA ALA A 233 -2.58 -1.46 -20.09
C ALA A 233 -3.68 -1.23 -19.04
N THR A 234 -4.54 -2.23 -18.84
CA THR A 234 -5.68 -2.10 -17.93
C THR A 234 -5.79 -3.26 -16.97
N HIS A 235 -6.18 -2.94 -15.74
CA HIS A 235 -6.61 -3.96 -14.78
C HIS A 235 -8.10 -4.20 -14.95
N ALA A 236 -8.48 -5.48 -15.08
CA ALA A 236 -9.87 -5.88 -15.16
C ALA A 236 -10.28 -6.75 -13.97
N LEU A 237 -11.49 -6.53 -13.46
CA LEU A 237 -12.11 -7.43 -12.49
C LEU A 237 -13.03 -8.39 -13.23
N VAL A 238 -12.78 -9.69 -13.09
CA VAL A 238 -13.65 -10.74 -13.59
C VAL A 238 -14.42 -11.33 -12.42
N SER A 239 -15.74 -11.41 -12.57
CA SER A 239 -16.60 -12.12 -11.64
C SER A 239 -17.34 -13.23 -12.38
N ILE A 240 -17.23 -14.44 -11.86
CA ILE A 240 -17.95 -15.61 -12.33
C ILE A 240 -18.77 -16.13 -11.18
N SER A 241 -20.07 -16.32 -11.39
CA SER A 241 -20.90 -16.96 -10.38
C SER A 241 -21.79 -18.02 -10.98
N LEU A 242 -22.09 -19.05 -10.18
CA LEU A 242 -23.03 -20.10 -10.52
C LEU A 242 -24.18 -20.07 -9.51
N SER A 243 -25.39 -20.18 -10.05
CA SER A 243 -26.63 -20.37 -9.30
C SER A 243 -27.46 -21.47 -9.94
N ILE A 244 -28.34 -22.05 -9.14
CA ILE A 244 -29.32 -23.02 -9.63
C ILE A 244 -30.65 -22.31 -9.79
N ASP A 245 -31.32 -22.55 -10.92
CA ASP A 245 -32.70 -22.15 -11.14
C ASP A 245 -33.46 -23.36 -11.70
N GLY A 246 -34.21 -24.03 -10.82
CA GLY A 246 -34.87 -25.31 -11.15
C GLY A 246 -33.87 -26.40 -11.51
N ASP A 247 -33.99 -26.95 -12.72
CA ASP A 247 -33.11 -27.99 -13.28
C ASP A 247 -31.91 -27.42 -14.05
N ARG A 248 -31.74 -26.08 -14.10
CA ARG A 248 -30.68 -25.45 -14.89
C ARG A 248 -29.65 -24.76 -14.01
N THR A 249 -28.39 -24.84 -14.41
CA THR A 249 -27.35 -23.96 -13.87
C THR A 249 -27.40 -22.62 -14.60
N LYS A 250 -27.60 -21.53 -13.87
CA LYS A 250 -27.33 -20.20 -14.37
C LYS A 250 -25.89 -19.85 -14.04
N SER A 251 -25.14 -19.52 -15.07
CA SER A 251 -23.86 -18.86 -14.90
C SER A 251 -24.03 -17.36 -15.08
N PHE A 252 -23.31 -16.57 -14.32
CA PHE A 252 -23.07 -15.16 -14.58
C PHE A 252 -21.58 -14.97 -14.83
N PHE A 253 -21.27 -14.13 -15.80
CA PHE A 253 -19.90 -13.78 -16.15
C PHE A 253 -19.85 -12.30 -16.44
N SER A 254 -18.99 -11.58 -15.73
CA SER A 254 -18.65 -10.21 -16.04
C SER A 254 -17.14 -10.01 -16.08
N ILE A 255 -16.73 -9.10 -16.95
CA ILE A 255 -15.39 -8.54 -17.00
C ILE A 255 -15.53 -7.02 -17.05
N ASN A 256 -15.06 -6.35 -16.02
CA ASN A 256 -15.37 -4.94 -15.76
C ASN A 256 -16.89 -4.71 -15.72
N GLU A 257 -17.36 -3.66 -16.39
CA GLU A 257 -18.77 -3.28 -16.47
C GLU A 257 -19.55 -4.10 -17.51
N SER A 258 -18.88 -4.93 -18.30
CA SER A 258 -19.52 -5.75 -19.33
C SER A 258 -19.71 -7.17 -18.83
N GLY A 259 -20.96 -7.61 -18.74
CA GLY A 259 -21.29 -8.96 -18.33
C GLY A 259 -22.53 -9.51 -19.01
N GLY A 260 -22.92 -10.69 -18.58
CA GLY A 260 -24.18 -11.29 -18.99
C GLY A 260 -24.50 -12.52 -18.18
N THR A 261 -25.68 -13.06 -18.41
CA THR A 261 -26.15 -14.32 -17.84
C THR A 261 -26.24 -15.37 -18.93
N GLY A 262 -25.92 -16.61 -18.58
CA GLY A 262 -25.98 -17.76 -19.46
C GLY A 262 -26.63 -18.90 -18.70
N SER A 263 -27.38 -19.73 -19.41
CA SER A 263 -27.95 -20.94 -18.84
C SER A 263 -27.22 -22.13 -19.43
N TRP A 264 -26.70 -22.98 -18.57
CA TRP A 264 -26.19 -24.29 -18.95
C TRP A 264 -27.32 -25.30 -18.83
N GLY A 265 -27.28 -26.35 -19.64
CA GLY A 265 -28.21 -27.46 -19.50
C GLY A 265 -28.06 -28.15 -18.13
N PRO A 266 -29.04 -28.98 -17.73
CA PRO A 266 -28.93 -29.78 -16.51
C PRO A 266 -27.62 -30.59 -16.51
N PHE A 267 -26.88 -30.60 -15.38
CA PHE A 267 -25.78 -31.56 -15.18
C PHE A 267 -26.29 -32.99 -14.98
N GLY A 268 -27.61 -33.18 -14.83
CA GLY A 268 -28.27 -34.46 -14.59
C GLY A 268 -29.65 -34.22 -13.98
N PRO A 269 -30.39 -35.28 -13.61
CA PRO A 269 -31.76 -35.19 -13.10
C PRO A 269 -31.90 -34.72 -11.63
N GLU A 270 -30.81 -34.54 -10.87
CA GLU A 270 -30.83 -34.17 -9.44
C GLU A 270 -29.78 -33.07 -9.13
N PRO A 271 -29.89 -32.32 -8.01
CA PRO A 271 -29.40 -30.95 -7.95
C PRO A 271 -27.88 -30.83 -8.07
N ILE A 272 -27.53 -29.71 -8.70
CA ILE A 272 -26.44 -29.46 -9.62
C ILE A 272 -25.36 -28.69 -8.86
N ILE A 273 -24.16 -29.25 -8.71
CA ILE A 273 -23.08 -28.87 -7.78
C ILE A 273 -23.20 -29.57 -6.41
N SER A 274 -23.14 -30.89 -6.41
CA SER A 274 -22.59 -31.65 -5.28
C SER A 274 -21.05 -31.51 -5.28
N ASP A 275 -20.39 -31.89 -4.19
CA ASP A 275 -18.93 -32.07 -4.15
C ASP A 275 -18.41 -33.08 -5.21
N ASP A 276 -19.30 -33.72 -5.97
CA ASP A 276 -18.94 -34.63 -7.06
C ASP A 276 -18.56 -33.92 -8.37
N LEU A 277 -18.80 -32.62 -8.51
CA LEU A 277 -18.45 -31.90 -9.74
C LEU A 277 -16.96 -31.54 -9.77
N VAL A 278 -16.34 -31.77 -10.92
CA VAL A 278 -14.96 -31.33 -11.15
C VAL A 278 -14.95 -29.86 -11.54
N VAL A 279 -14.29 -29.03 -10.73
CA VAL A 279 -14.08 -27.61 -10.99
C VAL A 279 -12.62 -27.38 -11.34
N GLN A 280 -12.36 -27.00 -12.59
CA GLN A 280 -11.03 -26.58 -13.04
C GLN A 280 -10.97 -25.07 -13.19
N THR A 281 -10.02 -24.42 -12.53
CA THR A 281 -9.78 -22.98 -12.66
C THR A 281 -8.39 -22.69 -13.18
N LEU A 282 -8.22 -21.54 -13.83
CA LEU A 282 -6.89 -21.15 -14.33
C LEU A 282 -5.93 -20.76 -13.22
N SER A 283 -6.43 -20.18 -12.13
CA SER A 283 -5.60 -19.71 -11.01
C SER A 283 -6.33 -19.97 -9.71
N ASN A 284 -5.60 -20.42 -8.70
CA ASN A 284 -6.09 -20.51 -7.34
C ASN A 284 -5.56 -19.33 -6.50
N ALA A 285 -6.20 -19.09 -5.36
CA ALA A 285 -5.81 -17.98 -4.47
C ALA A 285 -4.50 -18.23 -3.72
N SER A 286 -4.00 -19.48 -3.69
CA SER A 286 -2.78 -19.87 -2.98
C SER A 286 -1.49 -19.72 -3.81
N GLN A 287 -1.58 -19.72 -5.14
CA GLN A 287 -0.41 -19.63 -6.05
C GLN A 287 0.05 -18.19 -6.31
N GLY A 288 -0.79 -17.18 -6.04
CA GLY A 288 -0.50 -15.81 -6.43
C GLY A 288 -0.74 -15.55 -7.93
N SER A 289 -0.03 -14.58 -8.50
CA SER A 289 -0.20 -14.16 -9.90
C SER A 289 0.40 -15.16 -10.88
N ARG A 290 -0.36 -15.55 -11.91
CA ARG A 290 0.11 -16.30 -13.08
C ARG A 290 0.19 -15.39 -14.29
N SER A 291 1.18 -15.63 -15.14
CA SER A 291 1.47 -14.85 -16.34
C SER A 291 1.36 -15.73 -17.58
N PHE A 292 0.83 -15.18 -18.66
CA PHE A 292 0.58 -15.86 -19.93
C PHE A 292 0.89 -14.94 -21.10
N ASP A 293 1.33 -15.52 -22.21
CA ASP A 293 1.57 -14.79 -23.44
C ASP A 293 0.25 -14.26 -24.03
N GLN A 294 0.32 -13.15 -24.76
CA GLN A 294 -0.87 -12.48 -25.32
C GLN A 294 -1.62 -13.31 -26.37
N ASP A 295 -1.01 -14.37 -26.87
CA ASP A 295 -1.63 -15.29 -27.81
C ASP A 295 -2.19 -16.53 -27.09
N THR A 296 -2.10 -16.65 -25.77
CA THR A 296 -2.60 -17.83 -25.05
C THR A 296 -4.11 -17.76 -24.82
N ILE A 297 -4.83 -18.85 -25.13
CA ILE A 297 -6.24 -19.05 -24.76
C ILE A 297 -6.30 -19.40 -23.27
N LEU A 298 -7.17 -18.71 -22.53
CA LEU A 298 -7.25 -18.76 -21.07
C LEU A 298 -8.60 -19.35 -20.61
N PRO A 299 -8.69 -20.66 -20.34
CA PRO A 299 -9.87 -21.29 -19.74
C PRO A 299 -10.00 -20.87 -18.27
N LEU A 300 -10.81 -19.84 -18.02
CA LEU A 300 -10.96 -19.26 -16.68
C LEU A 300 -11.64 -20.23 -15.71
N LEU A 301 -12.72 -20.86 -16.17
CA LEU A 301 -13.51 -21.81 -15.40
C LEU A 301 -14.04 -22.90 -16.31
N LYS A 302 -13.81 -24.15 -15.94
CA LYS A 302 -14.46 -25.32 -16.53
C LYS A 302 -15.08 -26.13 -15.40
N VAL A 303 -16.35 -26.48 -15.55
CA VAL A 303 -17.09 -27.29 -14.58
C VAL A 303 -17.76 -28.42 -15.32
N TYR A 304 -17.63 -29.65 -14.82
CA TYR A 304 -18.26 -30.81 -15.42
C TYR A 304 -18.58 -31.91 -14.41
N ASP A 305 -19.60 -32.72 -14.75
CA ASP A 305 -19.96 -33.90 -13.98
C ASP A 305 -19.21 -35.14 -14.51
N PRO A 306 -18.26 -35.71 -13.74
CA PRO A 306 -17.49 -36.88 -14.16
C PRO A 306 -18.36 -38.13 -14.40
N LYS A 307 -19.55 -38.24 -13.79
CA LYS A 307 -20.47 -39.38 -13.93
C LYS A 307 -21.14 -39.43 -15.30
N THR A 308 -21.08 -38.35 -16.07
CA THR A 308 -21.77 -38.20 -17.36
C THR A 308 -20.86 -38.41 -18.58
N ALA A 309 -19.74 -39.14 -18.39
CA ALA A 309 -18.76 -39.43 -19.42
C ALA A 309 -19.39 -40.06 -20.67
N ASP A 310 -19.08 -39.51 -21.84
CA ASP A 310 -19.55 -39.99 -23.15
C ASP A 310 -18.41 -39.83 -24.15
N LYS A 311 -17.95 -40.95 -24.71
CA LYS A 311 -16.88 -40.98 -25.72
C LYS A 311 -17.45 -40.63 -27.08
N LYS A 312 -16.90 -39.62 -27.73
CA LYS A 312 -17.32 -39.20 -29.07
C LYS A 312 -16.14 -39.14 -30.01
N THR A 313 -16.33 -39.67 -31.21
CA THR A 313 -15.43 -39.40 -32.32
C THR A 313 -15.78 -38.04 -32.89
N ILE A 314 -14.90 -37.06 -32.69
CA ILE A 314 -15.04 -35.70 -33.19
C ILE A 314 -13.80 -35.40 -34.02
N ALA A 315 -14.00 -34.99 -35.27
CA ALA A 315 -12.93 -34.73 -36.23
C ALA A 315 -11.87 -35.86 -36.36
N GLY A 316 -12.29 -37.12 -36.18
CA GLY A 316 -11.41 -38.29 -36.28
C GLY A 316 -10.64 -38.65 -35.00
N SER A 317 -10.82 -37.91 -33.91
CA SER A 317 -10.24 -38.22 -32.59
C SER A 317 -11.33 -38.67 -31.61
N GLU A 318 -11.04 -39.68 -30.80
CA GLU A 318 -11.91 -40.02 -29.66
C GLU A 318 -11.67 -39.04 -28.52
N ILE A 319 -12.70 -38.29 -28.17
CA ILE A 319 -12.68 -37.32 -27.07
C ILE A 319 -13.73 -37.74 -26.04
N THR A 320 -13.34 -37.83 -24.78
CA THR A 320 -14.29 -38.02 -23.68
C THR A 320 -14.91 -36.68 -23.31
N THR A 321 -16.24 -36.65 -23.34
CA THR A 321 -17.03 -35.44 -23.06
C THR A 321 -17.91 -35.65 -21.86
N TYR A 322 -18.25 -34.57 -21.16
CA TYR A 322 -19.01 -34.57 -19.90
C TYR A 322 -20.07 -33.48 -19.95
N ALA A 323 -21.20 -33.67 -19.26
CA ALA A 323 -22.16 -32.61 -19.02
C ALA A 323 -21.48 -31.50 -18.21
N GLY A 324 -21.48 -30.27 -18.74
CA GLY A 324 -20.58 -29.25 -18.22
C GLY A 324 -20.76 -27.87 -18.83
N GLY A 325 -19.95 -26.94 -18.33
CA GLY A 325 -19.82 -25.59 -18.83
C GLY A 325 -18.37 -25.12 -18.86
N LEU A 326 -18.08 -24.25 -19.81
CA LEU A 326 -16.75 -23.67 -20.02
C LEU A 326 -16.88 -22.15 -20.20
N ILE A 327 -16.01 -21.42 -19.51
CA ILE A 327 -15.83 -19.98 -19.64
C ILE A 327 -14.35 -19.73 -19.90
N LEU A 328 -14.07 -19.00 -20.97
CA LEU A 328 -12.71 -18.69 -21.39
C LEU A 328 -12.58 -17.28 -21.94
N LEU A 329 -11.35 -16.79 -21.89
CA LEU A 329 -10.88 -15.63 -22.65
C LEU A 329 -9.94 -16.13 -23.75
N CYS A 330 -10.18 -15.70 -24.97
CA CYS A 330 -9.33 -16.01 -26.12
C CYS A 330 -8.85 -14.70 -26.74
N PRO A 331 -7.56 -14.53 -27.03
CA PRO A 331 -7.10 -13.36 -27.77
C PRO A 331 -7.72 -13.35 -29.16
N LYS A 332 -8.06 -12.18 -29.67
CA LYS A 332 -8.81 -12.09 -30.94
C LYS A 332 -8.02 -12.64 -32.12
N SER A 333 -6.69 -12.57 -32.05
CA SER A 333 -5.74 -13.18 -32.99
C SER A 333 -5.96 -14.69 -33.18
N ARG A 334 -6.44 -15.40 -32.15
CA ARG A 334 -6.68 -16.86 -32.18
C ARG A 334 -8.16 -17.25 -32.27
N LYS A 335 -9.02 -16.33 -32.70
CA LYS A 335 -10.46 -16.58 -32.78
C LYS A 335 -10.78 -17.73 -33.74
N SER A 336 -10.09 -17.82 -34.87
CA SER A 336 -10.36 -18.86 -35.88
C SER A 336 -10.05 -20.27 -35.33
N GLU A 337 -8.89 -20.39 -34.69
CA GLU A 337 -8.39 -21.59 -34.05
C GLU A 337 -9.32 -22.01 -32.90
N LEU A 338 -9.79 -21.06 -32.09
CA LEU A 338 -10.81 -21.32 -31.07
C LEU A 338 -12.10 -21.89 -31.68
N ASP A 339 -12.57 -21.30 -32.78
CA ASP A 339 -13.81 -21.71 -33.44
C ASP A 339 -13.70 -23.14 -34.02
N GLU A 340 -12.50 -23.57 -34.42
CA GLU A 340 -12.20 -24.95 -34.80
C GLU A 340 -12.11 -25.89 -33.59
N LEU A 341 -11.33 -25.53 -32.56
CA LEU A 341 -11.16 -26.30 -31.33
C LEU A 341 -12.49 -26.56 -30.62
N ARG A 342 -13.38 -25.57 -30.60
CA ARG A 342 -14.72 -25.69 -30.01
C ARG A 342 -15.56 -26.75 -30.72
N GLN A 343 -15.36 -26.92 -32.02
CA GLN A 343 -16.02 -27.94 -32.84
C GLN A 343 -15.30 -29.29 -32.77
N GLY A 344 -14.21 -29.36 -32.00
CA GLY A 344 -13.37 -30.54 -31.80
C GLY A 344 -12.48 -30.84 -33.00
N ARG A 345 -12.26 -29.85 -33.87
CA ARG A 345 -11.26 -29.91 -34.93
C ARG A 345 -9.92 -29.42 -34.38
N VAL A 346 -8.83 -30.01 -34.84
CA VAL A 346 -7.47 -29.58 -34.49
C VAL A 346 -7.01 -28.60 -35.57
N PRO A 347 -6.72 -27.33 -35.21
CA PRO A 347 -6.19 -26.35 -36.17
C PRO A 347 -4.88 -26.81 -36.80
N ASN A 348 -4.59 -26.34 -38.02
CA ASN A 348 -3.31 -26.60 -38.66
C ASN A 348 -2.16 -25.97 -37.85
N GLY A 349 -1.12 -26.75 -37.57
CA GLY A 349 0.02 -26.29 -36.75
C GLY A 349 -0.33 -26.07 -35.28
N PHE A 350 -1.41 -26.68 -34.78
CA PHE A 350 -1.82 -26.56 -33.38
C PHE A 350 -0.71 -27.01 -32.42
N ASP A 351 -0.35 -26.11 -31.52
CA ASP A 351 0.49 -26.41 -30.37
C ASP A 351 -0.39 -26.40 -29.09
N PRO A 352 -0.38 -27.48 -28.29
CA PRO A 352 -1.07 -27.53 -27.01
C PRO A 352 -0.71 -26.38 -26.05
N SER A 353 0.46 -25.75 -26.21
CA SER A 353 0.87 -24.57 -25.42
C SER A 353 -0.08 -23.37 -25.58
N TRP A 354 -0.83 -23.30 -26.68
CA TRP A 354 -1.79 -22.23 -26.96
C TRP A 354 -2.96 -22.20 -25.97
N ILE A 355 -3.20 -23.29 -25.24
CA ILE A 355 -4.26 -23.37 -24.26
C ILE A 355 -3.63 -23.47 -22.88
N ALA A 356 -3.87 -22.46 -22.05
CA ALA A 356 -3.40 -22.49 -20.68
C ALA A 356 -4.07 -23.65 -19.92
N LYS A 357 -3.25 -24.47 -19.25
CA LYS A 357 -3.75 -25.57 -18.43
C LYS A 357 -4.38 -25.02 -17.14
N GLY A 358 -5.67 -25.32 -16.98
CA GLY A 358 -6.38 -25.17 -15.72
C GLY A 358 -5.91 -26.22 -14.71
N GLN A 359 -6.16 -25.96 -13.43
CA GLN A 359 -5.91 -26.91 -12.35
C GLN A 359 -7.24 -27.33 -11.75
N SER A 360 -7.39 -28.64 -11.54
CA SER A 360 -8.51 -29.21 -10.81
C SER A 360 -8.40 -28.82 -9.34
N HIS A 361 -9.50 -28.33 -8.77
CA HIS A 361 -9.68 -28.30 -7.34
C HIS A 361 -10.30 -29.63 -6.91
N GLU A 362 -9.66 -30.33 -5.97
CA GLU A 362 -10.34 -31.35 -5.16
C GLU A 362 -11.44 -30.70 -4.31
#